data_AF-A0A6G3WW01-F1
#
_entry.id   AF-A0A6G3WW01-F1
#
_cell.length_a   1.000
_cell.length_b   1.000
_cell.length_c   1.000
_cell.angle_alpha   90.00
_cell.angle_beta   90.00
_cell.angle_gamma   90.00
#
_symmetry.space_group_name_H-M   'P 1'
#
loop_
_entity.id
_entity.type
_entity.pdbx_description
1 polymer ?
#
loop_
_entity_poly.entity_id
_entity_poly.type
_entity_poly.pdbx_seq_one_letter_code
_entity_poly.pdbx_strand_id
1 'polypeptide(L)'
;MTSSVPWRVRLSEGTEAVQEEVIRWYQETPHGQAYVPDMIWGTLQTEAYATVILGQVVDFLGVPNDVPAGVARRMQRQQVLYDGEHRYDVVLGEQALYTNIGGPEVMVEQIDRILRDIDLPSLTLGIIPAAAPVSM
;
A
#
# COMPACT_ATOMS: atom_id res chain seq x y z
N MET A 1 21.74 -14.08 3.97
CA MET A 1 21.66 -13.21 2.78
C MET A 1 20.24 -13.29 2.27
N THR A 2 19.42 -12.27 2.52
CA THR A 2 18.07 -12.19 1.96
C THR A 2 18.24 -12.00 0.45
N SER A 3 18.09 -13.08 -0.31
CA SER A 3 18.13 -13.04 -1.77
C SER A 3 16.98 -12.16 -2.24
N SER A 4 17.23 -10.92 -2.63
CA SER A 4 16.18 -10.07 -3.21
C SER A 4 15.98 -10.52 -4.66
N VAL A 5 14.95 -11.32 -4.91
CA VAL A 5 14.50 -11.60 -6.27
C VAL A 5 14.09 -10.26 -6.91
N PRO A 6 14.64 -9.88 -8.09
CA PRO A 6 14.30 -8.63 -8.73
C PRO A 6 12.80 -8.47 -8.90
N TRP A 7 12.26 -7.26 -8.66
CA TRP A 7 10.82 -7.01 -8.67
C TRP A 7 10.15 -7.39 -9.99
N ARG A 8 10.83 -7.18 -11.12
CA ARG A 8 10.40 -7.60 -12.46
C ARG A 8 10.23 -9.13 -12.57
N VAL A 9 11.08 -9.91 -11.89
CA VAL A 9 11.01 -11.38 -11.88
C VAL A 9 9.86 -11.84 -10.98
N ARG A 10 9.58 -11.15 -9.87
CA ARG A 10 8.41 -11.48 -9.02
C ARG A 10 7.08 -11.22 -9.72
N LEU A 11 7.01 -10.17 -10.53
CA LEU A 11 5.79 -9.80 -11.27
C LEU A 11 5.66 -10.48 -12.64
N SER A 12 6.56 -11.40 -13.02
CA SER A 12 6.51 -12.03 -14.34
C SER A 12 5.26 -12.87 -14.56
N GLU A 13 4.64 -13.36 -13.48
CA GLU A 13 3.40 -14.13 -13.50
C GLU A 13 2.13 -13.25 -13.33
N GLY A 14 2.29 -11.93 -13.22
CA GLY A 14 1.19 -10.98 -12.99
C GLY A 14 1.25 -10.32 -11.61
N THR A 15 0.34 -9.37 -11.39
CA THR A 15 0.20 -8.64 -10.13
C THR A 15 -0.54 -9.45 -9.06
N GLU A 16 -1.40 -10.39 -9.43
CA GLU A 16 -2.19 -11.20 -8.50
C GLU A 16 -1.30 -12.06 -7.59
N ALA A 17 -0.40 -12.87 -8.17
CA ALA A 17 0.47 -13.78 -7.42
C ALA A 17 1.32 -13.04 -6.37
N VAL A 18 1.80 -11.84 -6.72
CA VAL A 18 2.55 -10.98 -5.79
C VAL A 18 1.63 -10.45 -4.69
N GLN A 19 0.39 -10.06 -4.98
CA GLN A 19 -0.54 -9.67 -3.92
C GLN A 19 -0.89 -10.84 -3.00
N GLU A 20 -1.04 -12.06 -3.53
CA GLU A 20 -1.31 -13.26 -2.72
C GLU A 20 -0.17 -13.59 -1.76
N GLU A 21 1.08 -13.52 -2.23
CA GLU A 21 2.25 -13.66 -1.36
C GLU A 21 2.25 -12.60 -0.24
N VAL A 22 1.92 -11.36 -0.59
CA VAL A 22 1.85 -10.27 0.38
C VAL A 22 0.70 -10.47 1.37
N ILE A 23 -0.46 -10.98 0.95
CA ILE A 23 -1.55 -11.35 1.87
C ILE A 23 -1.06 -12.37 2.90
N ARG A 24 -0.38 -13.44 2.45
CA ARG A 24 0.15 -14.46 3.35
C ARG A 24 1.09 -13.87 4.40
N TRP A 25 2.02 -13.01 3.99
CA TRP A 25 2.92 -12.35 4.95
C TRP A 25 2.17 -11.52 5.98
N TYR A 26 1.12 -10.82 5.57
CA TYR A 26 0.32 -10.02 6.48
C TYR A 26 -0.40 -10.89 7.49
N GLN A 27 -1.01 -12.00 7.06
CA GLN A 27 -1.68 -12.96 7.94
C GLN A 27 -0.73 -13.64 8.93
N GLU A 28 0.52 -13.86 8.54
CA GLU A 28 1.53 -14.49 9.40
C GLU A 28 2.28 -13.48 10.29
N THR A 29 2.03 -12.18 10.13
CA THR A 29 2.76 -11.11 10.81
C THR A 29 1.80 -10.24 11.63
N PRO A 30 1.54 -10.59 12.90
CA PRO A 30 0.64 -9.84 13.79
C PRO A 30 1.08 -8.39 14.02
N HIS A 31 2.38 -8.09 13.87
CA HIS A 31 2.93 -6.76 14.06
C HIS A 31 3.80 -6.36 12.88
N GLY A 32 3.31 -5.43 12.06
CA GLY A 32 4.01 -4.94 10.89
C GLY A 32 4.46 -3.50 11.03
N GLN A 33 5.53 -3.14 10.32
CA GLN A 33 5.99 -1.77 10.21
C GLN A 33 6.16 -1.42 8.73
N ALA A 34 5.77 -0.20 8.36
CA ALA A 34 5.93 0.29 7.00
C ALA A 34 6.37 1.76 7.01
N TYR A 35 7.34 2.08 6.16
CA TYR A 35 7.67 3.45 5.82
C TYR A 35 7.37 3.67 4.34
N VAL A 36 6.56 4.68 4.02
CA VAL A 36 6.16 4.99 2.65
C VAL A 36 6.32 6.48 2.39
N PRO A 37 7.39 6.90 1.69
CA PRO A 37 7.72 8.33 1.57
C PRO A 37 6.74 9.10 0.67
N ASP A 38 6.32 8.50 -0.45
CA ASP A 38 5.74 9.26 -1.56
C ASP A 38 4.36 8.78 -2.01
N MET A 39 3.81 7.73 -1.38
CA MET A 39 2.50 7.17 -1.72
C MET A 39 1.81 6.62 -0.49
N ILE A 40 0.49 6.43 -0.57
CA ILE A 40 -0.25 5.78 0.53
C ILE A 40 0.12 4.30 0.61
N TRP A 41 0.31 3.81 1.83
CA TRP A 41 0.58 2.41 2.12
C TRP A 41 -0.49 1.50 1.52
N GLY A 42 -0.07 0.43 0.84
CA GLY A 42 -0.95 -0.37 -0.01
C GLY A 42 -2.19 -0.96 0.66
N THR A 43 -2.17 -1.18 1.97
CA THR A 43 -3.30 -1.74 2.74
C THR A 43 -4.29 -0.66 3.17
N LEU A 44 -3.90 0.61 3.11
CA LEU A 44 -4.76 1.78 3.34
C LEU A 44 -5.26 2.41 2.02
N GLN A 45 -4.88 1.85 0.87
CA GLN A 45 -5.30 2.35 -0.44
C GLN A 45 -6.78 2.06 -0.72
N THR A 46 -7.48 2.96 -1.42
CA THR A 46 -8.80 2.65 -1.98
C THR A 46 -8.68 1.77 -3.23
N GLU A 47 -9.80 1.22 -3.71
CA GLU A 47 -9.83 0.45 -4.95
C GLU A 47 -9.41 1.31 -6.16
N ALA A 48 -9.91 2.54 -6.23
CA ALA A 48 -9.57 3.48 -7.30
C ALA A 48 -8.07 3.82 -7.30
N TYR A 49 -7.49 4.10 -6.12
CA TYR A 49 -6.06 4.38 -5.99
C TYR A 49 -5.21 3.15 -6.35
N ALA A 50 -5.59 1.97 -5.85
CA ALA A 50 -4.89 0.72 -6.13
C ALA A 50 -4.89 0.37 -7.62
N THR A 51 -6.02 0.60 -8.30
CA THR A 51 -6.16 0.39 -9.75
C THR A 51 -5.16 1.21 -10.53
N VAL A 52 -5.00 2.50 -10.21
CA VAL A 52 -4.06 3.39 -10.88
C VAL A 52 -2.62 2.93 -10.66
N ILE A 53 -2.23 2.63 -9.42
CA ILE A 53 -0.88 2.15 -9.10
C ILE A 53 -0.57 0.84 -9.82
N LEU A 54 -1.48 -0.13 -9.76
CA LEU A 54 -1.26 -1.43 -10.39
C LEU A 54 -1.21 -1.33 -11.91
N GLY A 55 -2.04 -0.48 -12.52
CA GLY A 55 -1.96 -0.16 -13.94
C GLY A 55 -0.59 0.42 -14.33
N GLN A 56 -0.10 1.42 -13.59
CA GLN A 56 1.22 2.00 -13.82
C GLN A 56 2.35 0.98 -13.69
N VAL A 57 2.26 0.06 -12.72
CA VAL A 57 3.24 -1.02 -12.55
C VAL A 57 3.23 -1.99 -13.72
N VAL A 58 2.04 -2.39 -14.18
CA VAL A 58 1.86 -3.27 -15.35
C VAL A 58 2.47 -2.63 -16.59
N ASP A 59 2.12 -1.37 -16.86
CA ASP A 59 2.60 -0.62 -18.03
C ASP A 59 4.12 -0.43 -17.99
N PHE A 60 4.67 -0.05 -16.83
CA PHE A 60 6.10 0.19 -16.67
C PHE A 60 6.95 -1.08 -16.82
N LEU A 61 6.49 -2.21 -16.27
CA LEU A 61 7.24 -3.46 -16.29
C LEU A 61 6.95 -4.32 -17.53
N GLY A 62 5.87 -4.05 -18.25
CA GLY A 62 5.43 -4.84 -19.41
C GLY A 62 5.05 -6.27 -19.01
N VAL A 63 4.39 -6.43 -17.86
CA VAL A 63 3.90 -7.72 -17.35
C VAL A 63 2.45 -7.97 -17.78
N PRO A 64 1.91 -9.21 -17.66
CA PRO A 64 0.52 -9.48 -18.01
C PRO A 64 -0.44 -8.52 -17.29
N ASN A 65 -1.44 -8.02 -18.02
CA ASN A 65 -2.43 -7.12 -17.45
C ASN A 65 -3.52 -7.91 -16.73
N ASP A 66 -3.32 -8.10 -15.42
CA ASP A 66 -4.25 -8.70 -14.48
C ASP A 66 -4.67 -7.71 -13.38
N VAL A 67 -4.65 -6.40 -13.68
CA VAL A 67 -4.91 -5.33 -12.71
C VAL A 67 -6.18 -5.56 -11.88
N PRO A 68 -7.35 -5.93 -12.45
CA PRO A 68 -8.55 -6.18 -11.65
C PRO A 68 -8.36 -7.28 -10.60
N ALA A 69 -7.65 -8.36 -10.94
CA ALA A 69 -7.37 -9.45 -10.01
C ALA A 69 -6.40 -9.00 -8.91
N GLY A 70 -5.33 -8.30 -9.27
CA GLY A 70 -4.40 -7.71 -8.32
C GLY A 70 -5.08 -6.72 -7.36
N VAL A 71 -5.98 -5.88 -7.87
CA VAL A 71 -6.76 -4.94 -7.05
C VAL A 71 -7.64 -5.70 -6.07
N ALA A 72 -8.39 -6.71 -6.52
CA ALA A 72 -9.23 -7.52 -5.64
C ALA A 72 -8.44 -8.17 -4.49
N ARG A 73 -7.25 -8.71 -4.77
CA ARG A 73 -6.36 -9.23 -3.73
C ARG A 73 -5.86 -8.14 -2.78
N ARG A 74 -5.49 -6.97 -3.31
CA ARG A 74 -5.08 -5.84 -2.46
C ARG A 74 -6.21 -5.38 -1.53
N MET A 75 -7.46 -5.38 -1.99
CA MET A 75 -8.63 -5.08 -1.17
C MET A 75 -8.88 -6.19 -0.12
N GLN A 76 -8.70 -7.46 -0.50
CA GLN A 76 -8.78 -8.59 0.44
C GLN A 76 -7.77 -8.44 1.59
N ARG A 77 -6.55 -7.98 1.31
CA ARG A 77 -5.51 -7.77 2.33
C ARG A 77 -5.95 -6.81 3.44
N GLN A 78 -6.86 -5.87 3.16
CA GLN A 78 -7.26 -4.84 4.13
C GLN A 78 -7.99 -5.40 5.35
N GLN A 79 -8.50 -6.63 5.27
CA GLN A 79 -9.22 -7.27 6.38
C GLN A 79 -8.37 -7.40 7.65
N VAL A 80 -7.03 -7.47 7.50
CA VAL A 80 -6.09 -7.48 8.63
C VAL A 80 -6.16 -6.22 9.50
N LEU A 81 -6.68 -5.10 8.99
CA LEU A 81 -6.90 -3.91 9.81
C LEU A 81 -8.14 -4.04 10.71
N TYR A 82 -9.00 -5.04 10.50
CA TYR A 82 -10.29 -5.15 11.17
C TYR A 82 -10.48 -6.44 11.97
N ASP A 83 -9.55 -7.39 11.89
CA ASP A 83 -9.68 -8.70 12.56
C ASP A 83 -9.38 -8.67 14.07
N GLY A 84 -8.73 -7.60 14.55
CA GLY A 84 -8.36 -7.43 15.96
C GLY A 84 -7.12 -8.21 16.39
N GLU A 85 -6.48 -8.95 15.48
CA GLU A 85 -5.28 -9.75 15.74
C GLU A 85 -4.01 -9.03 15.25
N HIS A 86 -4.13 -8.15 14.25
CA HIS A 86 -2.99 -7.47 13.66
C HIS A 86 -2.88 -5.99 14.07
N ARG A 87 -1.64 -5.50 14.14
CA ARG A 87 -1.31 -4.10 14.38
C ARG A 87 -0.18 -3.65 13.47
N TYR A 88 -0.29 -2.42 12.96
CA TYR A 88 0.66 -1.86 12.02
C TYR A 88 1.08 -0.46 12.43
N ASP A 89 2.39 -0.25 12.49
CA ASP A 89 2.97 1.10 12.61
C ASP A 89 3.39 1.57 11.22
N VAL A 90 2.67 2.55 10.70
CA VAL A 90 2.87 3.08 9.36
C VAL A 90 3.34 4.52 9.46
N VAL A 91 4.47 4.83 8.83
CA VAL A 91 4.99 6.18 8.71
C VAL A 91 4.92 6.60 7.25
N LEU A 92 4.21 7.68 6.98
CA LEU A 92 4.16 8.31 5.67
C LEU A 92 5.12 9.51 5.63
N GLY A 93 5.72 9.76 4.47
CA GLY A 93 6.18 11.12 4.17
C GLY A 93 4.98 12.02 3.88
N GLU A 94 5.04 13.29 4.26
CA GLU A 94 3.96 14.26 3.97
C GLU A 94 3.64 14.32 2.46
N GLN A 95 4.66 14.12 1.62
CA GLN A 95 4.52 14.05 0.17
C GLN A 95 3.52 12.98 -0.30
N ALA A 96 3.35 11.87 0.43
CA ALA A 96 2.38 10.84 0.12
C ALA A 96 0.92 11.34 0.08
N LEU A 97 0.61 12.44 0.78
CA LEU A 97 -0.71 13.08 0.76
C LEU A 97 -0.92 13.99 -0.47
N TYR A 98 0.18 14.41 -1.11
CA TYR A 98 0.16 15.35 -2.23
C TYR A 98 0.52 14.71 -3.57
N THR A 99 1.13 13.53 -3.58
CA THR A 99 1.42 12.80 -4.81
C THR A 99 0.11 12.44 -5.49
N ASN A 100 -0.14 13.05 -6.65
CA ASN A 100 -1.38 12.85 -7.39
C ASN A 100 -1.38 11.47 -8.07
N ILE A 101 -2.15 10.55 -7.50
CA ILE A 101 -2.43 9.24 -8.08
C ILE A 101 -3.88 9.22 -8.55
N GLY A 102 -4.08 9.23 -9.86
CA GLY A 102 -5.41 9.02 -10.46
C GLY A 102 -6.29 10.27 -10.58
N GLY A 103 -5.79 11.45 -10.23
CA GLY A 103 -6.55 12.70 -10.29
C GLY A 103 -7.18 13.10 -8.94
N PRO A 104 -7.76 14.30 -8.87
CA PRO A 104 -8.29 14.86 -7.64
C PRO A 104 -9.44 14.02 -7.06
N GLU A 105 -10.28 13.41 -7.88
CA GLU A 105 -11.40 12.57 -7.41
C GLU A 105 -10.91 11.33 -6.67
N VAL A 106 -9.89 10.65 -7.21
CA VAL A 106 -9.26 9.47 -6.58
C VAL A 106 -8.57 9.86 -5.27
N MET A 107 -7.88 11.01 -5.28
CA MET A 107 -7.18 11.49 -4.09
C MET A 107 -8.15 11.91 -2.98
N VAL A 108 -9.29 12.52 -3.30
CA VAL A 108 -10.33 12.84 -2.30
C VAL A 108 -10.82 11.57 -1.62
N GLU A 109 -11.19 10.54 -2.40
CA GLU A 109 -11.63 9.25 -1.86
C GLU A 109 -10.54 8.61 -0.97
N GLN A 110 -9.28 8.72 -1.39
CA GLN A 110 -8.14 8.19 -0.65
C GLN A 110 -7.91 8.91 0.69
N ILE A 111 -8.05 10.23 0.72
CA ILE A 111 -7.92 11.00 1.97
C ILE A 111 -9.11 10.68 2.90
N ASP A 112 -10.33 10.57 2.38
CA ASP A 112 -11.50 10.16 3.15
C ASP A 112 -11.32 8.76 3.78
N ARG A 113 -10.68 7.84 3.06
CA ARG A 113 -10.31 6.52 3.59
C ARG A 113 -9.35 6.62 4.77
N ILE A 114 -8.30 7.45 4.66
CA ILE A 114 -7.35 7.66 5.76
C ILE A 114 -8.06 8.23 6.99
N LEU A 115 -8.87 9.27 6.82
CA LEU A 115 -9.61 9.90 7.92
C LEU A 115 -10.58 8.92 8.60
N ARG A 116 -11.16 7.99 7.86
CA ARG A 116 -12.06 6.95 8.41
C ARG A 116 -11.32 5.94 9.28
N ASP A 117 -10.11 5.56 8.90
CA ASP A 117 -9.38 4.44 9.50
C ASP A 117 -8.27 4.87 10.46
N ILE A 118 -7.97 6.17 10.57
CA ILE A 118 -6.87 6.69 11.41
C ILE A 118 -7.02 6.32 12.89
N ASP A 119 -8.26 6.10 13.35
CA ASP A 119 -8.56 5.74 14.74
C ASP A 119 -8.70 4.22 14.95
N LEU A 120 -8.36 3.39 13.96
CA LEU A 120 -8.39 1.94 14.12
C LEU A 120 -7.35 1.49 15.16
N PRO A 121 -7.70 0.63 16.14
CA PRO A 121 -6.74 0.11 17.11
C PRO A 121 -5.59 -0.71 16.51
N SER A 122 -5.77 -1.18 15.28
CA SER A 122 -4.82 -1.94 14.48
C SER A 122 -3.84 -1.05 13.70
N LEU A 123 -3.98 0.27 13.74
CA LEU A 123 -3.18 1.19 12.94
C LEU A 123 -2.64 2.35 13.81
N THR A 124 -1.31 2.44 13.88
CA THR A 124 -0.62 3.68 14.27
C THR A 124 -0.15 4.36 13.00
N LEU A 125 -0.70 5.53 12.67
CA LEU A 125 -0.29 6.30 11.49
C LEU A 125 0.50 7.55 11.91
N GLY A 126 1.76 7.63 11.47
CA GLY A 126 2.61 8.81 11.59
C GLY A 126 2.85 9.48 10.25
N ILE A 127 3.08 10.80 10.27
CA ILE A 127 3.50 11.57 9.09
C ILE A 127 4.80 12.29 9.42
N ILE A 128 5.81 12.15 8.56
CA ILE A 128 7.03 12.94 8.60
C ILE A 128 6.80 14.21 7.76
N PRO A 129 6.79 15.41 8.36
CA PRO A 129 6.66 16.66 7.62
C PRO A 129 7.77 16.82 6.58
N ALA A 130 7.47 17.41 5.43
CA ALA A 130 8.45 17.68 4.38
C ALA A 130 9.58 18.60 4.85
N ALA A 131 9.30 19.46 5.83
CA ALA A 131 10.24 20.38 6.47
C ALA A 131 10.87 19.84 7.76
N ALA A 132 10.72 18.54 8.06
CA ALA A 132 11.25 17.96 9.29
C ALA A 132 12.79 18.13 9.37
N PRO A 133 13.33 18.64 10.49
CA PRO A 133 14.77 18.81 10.65
C PRO A 133 15.45 17.46 10.89
N VAL A 134 16.54 17.20 10.18
CA VAL A 134 17.43 16.09 10.51
C VAL A 134 18.34 16.55 11.65
N SER A 135 18.17 15.95 12.82
CA SER A 135 19.12 16.11 13.93
C SER A 135 20.18 15.03 13.81
N MET A 136 21.45 15.43 13.68
CA MET A 136 22.61 14.54 13.67
C MET A 136 23.32 14.57 15.02
#